data_AF-A0A2E8M888-F1
#
_entry.id   AF-A0A2E8M888-F1
#
_cell.length_a   1.000
_cell.length_b   1.000
_cell.length_c   1.000
_cell.angle_alpha   90.00
_cell.angle_beta   90.00
_cell.angle_gamma   90.00
#
_symmetry.space_group_name_H-M   'P 1'
#
loop_
_entity.id
_entity.type
_entity.pdbx_description
1 polymer ?
#
loop_
_entity_poly.entity_id
_entity_poly.type
_entity_poly.pdbx_seq_one_letter_code
_entity_poly.pdbx_strand_id
1 'polypeptide(L)'
;MSANQKTLVFVYGTLRRGFSNHFRLGKAPFVKEGWILGRLYRIDWYPGMRLDEEGVPVRGEIYEIEREALRELDVFEGKEFERLKTKVHAKGGGDFHVWLYEYCREVDYGAELLPADWAHHERKNDRKVPAPLFSLATFILLPATAALGAFMTWSDPDSSSRILQTVSIVLPLLAFLAGRKAHARQERWAEGAEVCAAVAFIVFCLMLLIRFLPSAFEAFPN
;
A
#
# COMPACT_ATOMS: atom_id res chain seq x y z
N MET A 1 22.74 -14.16 33.97
CA MET A 1 21.49 -13.66 33.37
C MET A 1 21.54 -12.15 33.44
N SER A 2 21.89 -11.48 32.34
CA SER A 2 21.93 -10.00 32.33
C SER A 2 20.51 -9.50 32.53
N ALA A 3 20.30 -8.62 33.51
CA ALA A 3 19.02 -7.96 33.71
C ALA A 3 18.58 -7.32 32.39
N ASN A 4 17.38 -7.66 31.93
CA ASN A 4 16.80 -7.12 30.72
C ASN A 4 16.52 -5.62 30.94
N GLN A 5 17.49 -4.76 30.61
CA GLN A 5 17.40 -3.33 30.84
C GLN A 5 16.42 -2.73 29.83
N LYS A 6 15.26 -2.36 30.34
CA LYS A 6 14.24 -1.67 29.56
C LYS A 6 14.61 -0.21 29.34
N THR A 7 14.25 0.32 28.19
CA THR A 7 14.45 1.71 27.83
C THR A 7 13.26 2.26 27.06
N LEU A 8 13.17 3.57 26.95
CA LEU A 8 12.09 4.22 26.22
C LEU A 8 12.57 4.64 24.84
N VAL A 9 11.72 4.42 23.84
CA VAL A 9 11.93 4.87 22.46
C VAL A 9 10.74 5.70 22.00
N PHE A 10 11.00 6.79 21.30
CA PHE A 10 9.98 7.61 20.66
C PHE A 10 10.00 7.37 19.16
N VAL A 11 8.82 7.05 18.63
CA VAL A 11 8.61 6.76 17.20
C VAL A 11 7.60 7.72 16.59
N TYR A 12 7.95 8.32 15.46
CA TYR A 12 7.14 9.34 14.77
C TYR A 12 6.67 8.89 13.38
N GLY A 13 7.33 7.90 12.78
CA GLY A 13 7.09 7.41 11.42
C GLY A 13 6.54 5.99 11.36
N THR A 14 7.11 5.18 10.47
CA THR A 14 6.62 3.83 10.09
C THR A 14 6.59 2.80 11.22
N LEU A 15 7.27 3.07 12.34
CA LEU A 15 7.26 2.26 13.56
C LEU A 15 6.01 2.50 14.44
N ARG A 16 5.22 3.55 14.19
CA ARG A 16 3.98 3.84 14.92
C ARG A 16 2.94 2.74 14.73
N ARG A 17 2.03 2.60 15.70
CA ARG A 17 0.98 1.57 15.65
C ARG A 17 0.11 1.70 14.40
N GLY A 18 -0.06 0.58 13.70
CA GLY A 18 -0.87 0.48 12.47
C GLY A 18 -0.11 0.78 11.18
N PHE A 19 1.21 0.99 11.23
CA PHE A 19 2.07 1.18 10.06
C PHE A 19 2.97 -0.03 9.82
N SER A 20 3.57 -0.07 8.63
CA SER A 20 4.27 -1.23 8.06
C SER A 20 5.39 -1.79 8.93
N ASN A 21 6.09 -0.96 9.70
CA ASN A 21 7.25 -1.38 10.49
C ASN A 21 6.95 -1.55 11.99
N HIS A 22 5.70 -1.38 12.43
CA HIS A 22 5.33 -1.51 13.84
C HIS A 22 5.70 -2.87 14.45
N PHE A 23 5.66 -3.94 13.64
CA PHE A 23 6.01 -5.30 14.06
C PHE A 23 7.43 -5.41 14.65
N ARG A 24 8.34 -4.49 14.30
CA ARG A 24 9.72 -4.46 14.82
C ARG A 24 9.79 -4.07 16.29
N LEU A 25 8.77 -3.41 16.81
CA LEU A 25 8.63 -3.16 18.25
C LEU A 25 8.13 -4.41 19.01
N GLY A 26 7.75 -5.49 18.30
CA GLY A 26 7.29 -6.73 18.91
C GLY A 26 6.10 -6.50 19.85
N LYS A 27 6.25 -6.90 21.12
CA LYS A 27 5.25 -6.72 22.19
C LYS A 27 5.58 -5.56 23.13
N ALA A 28 6.36 -4.59 22.67
CA ALA A 28 6.73 -3.40 23.44
C ALA A 28 5.49 -2.71 24.03
N PRO A 29 5.42 -2.53 25.36
CA PRO A 29 4.34 -1.78 25.97
C PRO A 29 4.29 -0.34 25.45
N PHE A 30 3.12 0.06 24.97
CA PHE A 30 2.82 1.46 24.70
C PHE A 30 2.77 2.23 26.04
N VAL A 31 3.52 3.32 26.13
CA VAL A 31 3.61 4.14 27.34
C VAL A 31 2.71 5.37 27.21
N LYS A 32 2.93 6.19 26.19
CA LYS A 32 2.19 7.44 26.01
C LYS A 32 2.37 8.01 24.60
N GLU A 33 1.43 8.86 24.18
CA GLU A 33 1.67 9.77 23.05
C GLU A 33 2.54 10.94 23.52
N GLY A 34 3.38 11.47 22.63
CA GLY A 34 4.24 12.60 22.92
C GLY A 34 4.58 13.42 21.68
N TRP A 35 5.35 14.48 21.88
CA TRP A 35 5.83 15.33 20.81
C TRP A 35 7.19 15.94 21.13
N ILE A 36 7.91 16.31 20.07
CA ILE A 36 9.19 17.00 20.11
C ILE A 36 9.25 18.06 19.01
N LEU A 37 10.00 19.13 19.21
CA LEU A 37 10.17 20.17 18.20
C LEU A 37 11.11 19.68 17.10
N GLY A 38 10.63 19.79 15.86
CA GLY A 38 11.36 19.36 14.69
C GLY A 38 10.60 19.61 13.40
N ARG A 39 11.14 19.09 12.31
CA ARG A 39 10.55 19.10 10.97
C ARG A 39 10.56 17.70 10.40
N LEU A 40 9.47 17.31 9.75
CA LEU A 40 9.36 16.04 9.05
C LEU A 40 9.50 16.27 7.55
N TYR A 41 10.33 15.45 6.90
CA TYR A 41 10.58 15.49 5.47
C TYR A 41 10.16 14.17 4.83
N ARG A 42 9.62 14.24 3.61
CA ARG A 42 9.40 13.05 2.79
C ARG A 42 10.74 12.60 2.23
N ILE A 43 11.19 11.42 2.66
CA ILE A 43 12.40 10.79 2.10
C ILE A 43 12.00 9.90 0.92
N ASP A 44 10.97 9.08 1.11
CA ASP A 44 10.33 8.25 0.10
C ASP A 44 8.87 8.00 0.54
N TRP A 45 8.45 6.74 0.62
CA TRP A 45 7.19 6.34 1.26
C TRP A 45 7.19 6.52 2.79
N TYR A 46 8.33 6.86 3.40
CA TYR A 46 8.49 7.07 4.83
C TYR A 46 8.99 8.49 5.18
N PRO A 47 8.68 8.98 6.41
CA PRO A 47 9.12 10.28 6.87
C PRO A 47 10.51 10.20 7.54
N GLY A 48 11.31 11.25 7.40
CA GLY A 48 12.53 11.49 8.16
C GLY A 48 12.39 12.75 9.02
N MET A 49 12.74 12.68 10.31
CA MET A 49 12.69 13.84 11.21
C MET A 49 14.07 14.49 11.34
N ARG A 50 14.10 15.83 11.33
CA ARG A 50 15.21 16.64 11.84
C ARG A 50 14.76 17.39 13.10
N LEU A 51 15.56 17.36 14.14
CA LEU A 51 15.32 18.16 15.33
C LEU A 51 15.59 19.63 15.02
N ASP A 52 14.70 20.47 15.52
CA ASP A 52 14.74 21.90 15.28
C ASP A 52 13.92 22.61 16.37
N GLU A 53 14.58 23.41 17.20
CA GLU A 53 13.95 24.15 18.30
C GLU A 53 12.96 25.22 17.80
N GLU A 54 13.14 25.69 16.56
CA GLU A 54 12.24 26.63 15.88
C GLU A 54 11.20 25.89 15.02
N GLY A 55 11.21 24.55 15.10
CA GLY A 55 10.32 23.66 14.37
C GLY A 55 8.91 23.59 14.95
N VAL A 56 8.15 22.61 14.46
CA VAL A 56 6.79 22.35 14.90
C VAL A 56 6.73 21.12 15.83
N PRO A 57 5.71 20.99 16.69
CA PRO A 57 5.53 19.79 17.52
C PRO A 57 5.24 18.53 16.69
N VAL A 58 6.29 17.77 16.37
CA VAL A 58 6.20 16.47 15.69
C VAL A 58 5.61 15.45 16.65
N ARG A 59 4.50 14.82 16.26
CA ARG A 59 3.76 13.87 17.09
C ARG A 59 4.22 12.45 16.89
N GLY A 60 4.36 11.73 17.99
CA GLY A 60 4.74 10.33 18.00
C GLY A 60 4.25 9.57 19.21
N GLU A 61 4.78 8.36 19.35
CA GLU A 61 4.39 7.38 20.36
C GLU A 61 5.64 6.94 21.12
N ILE A 62 5.51 6.79 22.44
CA ILE A 62 6.58 6.35 23.34
C ILE A 62 6.31 4.89 23.71
N TYR A 63 7.32 4.06 23.54
CA TYR A 63 7.29 2.63 23.85
C TYR A 63 8.40 2.26 24.82
N GLU A 64 8.12 1.30 25.69
CA GLU A 64 9.13 0.63 26.51
C GLU A 64 9.65 -0.59 25.75
N ILE A 65 10.95 -0.62 25.45
CA ILE A 65 11.57 -1.71 24.69
C ILE A 65 12.77 -2.30 25.43
N GLU A 66 13.07 -3.55 25.13
CA GLU A 66 14.27 -4.23 25.58
C GLU A 66 15.50 -3.71 24.82
N ARG A 67 16.68 -3.85 25.43
CA ARG A 67 17.93 -3.34 24.84
C ARG A 67 18.28 -4.08 23.54
N GLU A 68 17.93 -5.35 23.46
CA GLU A 68 18.09 -6.21 22.30
C GLU A 68 17.23 -5.70 21.14
N ALA A 69 15.94 -5.40 21.40
CA ALA A 69 15.05 -4.80 20.41
C ALA A 69 15.55 -3.43 19.92
N LEU A 70 16.14 -2.63 20.82
CA LEU A 70 16.74 -1.36 20.44
C LEU A 70 17.93 -1.55 19.47
N ARG A 71 18.74 -2.60 19.64
CA ARG A 71 19.84 -2.93 18.71
C ARG A 71 19.31 -3.42 17.36
N GLU A 72 18.22 -4.17 17.34
CA GLU A 72 17.57 -4.57 16.09
C GLU A 72 17.05 -3.35 15.31
N LEU A 73 16.51 -2.35 16.02
CA LEU A 73 16.16 -1.07 15.41
C LEU A 73 17.39 -0.34 14.86
N ASP A 74 18.52 -0.30 15.58
CA ASP A 74 19.75 0.31 15.06
C ASP A 74 20.17 -0.30 13.72
N VAL A 75 20.09 -1.63 13.59
CA VAL A 75 20.44 -2.36 12.36
C VAL A 75 19.44 -2.04 11.25
N PHE A 76 18.16 -1.95 11.57
CA PHE A 76 17.10 -1.66 10.61
C PHE A 76 17.19 -0.24 10.04
N GLU A 77 17.35 0.76 10.91
CA GLU A 77 17.44 2.17 10.52
C GLU A 77 18.76 2.46 9.76
N GLY A 78 19.81 1.69 10.06
CA GLY A 78 21.04 1.69 9.29
C GLY A 78 21.80 3.00 9.37
N LYS A 79 22.35 3.46 8.24
CA LYS A 79 23.18 4.67 8.17
C LYS A 79 22.41 5.95 7.83
N GLU A 80 21.10 5.86 7.59
CA GLU A 80 20.28 7.01 7.22
C GLU A 80 19.81 7.80 8.42
N PHE A 81 19.76 7.13 9.57
CA PHE A 81 19.33 7.71 10.82
C PHE A 81 20.39 7.56 11.89
N GLU A 82 20.49 8.57 12.73
CA GLU A 82 21.32 8.57 13.92
C GLU A 82 20.43 8.42 15.16
N ARG A 83 20.77 7.45 16.02
CA ARG A 83 20.09 7.28 17.30
C ARG A 83 20.63 8.25 18.33
N LEU A 84 19.75 9.09 18.87
CA LEU A 84 20.08 10.04 19.92
C LEU A 84 19.14 9.91 21.11
N LYS A 85 19.59 10.34 22.29
CA LYS A 85 18.79 10.38 23.51
C LYS A 85 18.40 11.82 23.79
N THR A 86 17.10 12.09 23.84
CA THR A 86 16.60 13.45 24.09
C THR A 86 15.31 13.43 24.89
N LYS A 87 14.82 14.62 25.20
CA LYS A 87 13.62 14.87 25.98
C LYS A 87 12.41 15.04 25.06
N VAL A 88 11.37 14.27 25.30
CA VAL A 88 10.09 14.34 24.59
C VAL A 88 9.00 14.76 25.57
N HIS A 89 8.13 15.67 25.13
CA HIS A 89 6.99 16.14 25.91
C HIS A 89 5.83 15.16 25.77
N ALA A 90 5.28 14.69 26.88
CA ALA A 90 4.18 13.75 26.89
C ALA A 90 2.82 14.46 26.75
N LYS A 91 1.88 13.82 26.04
CA LYS A 91 0.49 14.29 25.98
C LYS A 91 -0.12 14.32 27.37
N GLY A 92 -0.75 15.43 27.75
CA GLY A 92 -1.30 15.62 29.10
C GLY A 92 -0.26 15.96 30.16
N GLY A 93 0.95 16.37 29.77
CA GLY A 93 1.98 16.86 30.67
C GLY A 93 3.03 15.82 31.05
N GLY A 94 4.19 16.33 31.49
CA GLY A 94 5.39 15.57 31.84
C GLY A 94 6.36 15.44 30.65
N ASP A 95 7.61 15.10 30.98
CA ASP A 95 8.70 14.91 30.02
C ASP A 95 9.30 13.51 30.20
N PHE A 96 9.71 12.87 29.10
CA PHE A 96 10.39 11.58 29.10
C PHE A 96 11.75 11.70 28.42
N HIS A 97 12.77 11.03 28.96
CA HIS A 97 14.04 10.82 28.27
C HIS A 97 13.95 9.54 27.46
N VAL A 98 14.04 9.66 26.14
CA VAL A 98 13.79 8.57 25.19
C VAL A 98 14.89 8.53 24.15
N TRP A 99 15.11 7.35 23.58
CA TRP A 99 15.84 7.19 22.32
C TRP A 99 14.95 7.58 21.15
N LEU A 100 15.51 8.24 20.15
CA LEU A 100 14.85 8.49 18.86
C LEU A 100 15.86 8.40 17.74
N TYR A 101 15.35 8.22 16.52
CA TYR A 101 16.14 8.15 15.29
C TYR A 101 15.95 9.44 14.49
N GLU A 102 16.97 10.28 14.41
CA GLU A 102 16.97 11.49 13.60
C GLU A 102 17.56 11.19 12.22
N TYR A 103 16.93 11.70 11.16
CA TYR A 103 17.43 11.54 9.81
C TYR A 103 18.69 12.37 9.61
N CYS A 104 19.83 11.77 9.28
CA CYS A 104 21.12 12.47 9.27
C CYS A 104 21.63 12.83 7.86
N ARG A 105 21.08 12.24 6.80
CA ARG A 105 21.48 12.53 5.41
C ARG A 105 21.07 13.94 4.97
N GLU A 106 21.68 14.39 3.87
CA GLU A 106 21.30 15.66 3.23
C GLU A 106 19.82 15.61 2.84
N VAL A 107 19.08 16.61 3.32
CA VAL A 107 17.72 16.87 2.91
C VAL A 107 17.84 17.81 1.72
N ASP A 108 17.45 17.34 0.53
CA ASP A 108 17.47 18.16 -0.68
C ASP A 108 16.63 19.44 -0.47
N TYR A 109 17.05 20.55 -1.05
CA TYR A 109 16.33 21.83 -0.97
C TYR A 109 14.89 21.74 -1.51
N GLY A 110 14.58 20.73 -2.33
CA GLY A 110 13.25 20.42 -2.82
C GLY A 110 12.45 19.40 -2.00
N ALA A 111 12.98 18.91 -0.86
CA ALA A 111 12.31 17.88 -0.08
C ALA A 111 10.94 18.36 0.46
N GLU A 112 9.90 17.55 0.22
CA GLU A 112 8.54 17.86 0.69
C GLU A 112 8.50 17.88 2.22
N LEU A 113 8.07 19.01 2.78
CA LEU A 113 7.80 19.12 4.21
C LEU A 113 6.47 18.44 4.53
N LEU A 114 6.51 17.46 5.43
CA LEU A 114 5.36 16.69 5.86
C LEU A 114 4.66 17.32 7.07
N PRO A 115 3.35 17.08 7.25
CA PRO A 115 2.64 17.48 8.45
C PRO A 115 3.24 16.86 9.73
N ALA A 116 3.26 17.64 10.82
CA ALA A 116 3.86 17.23 12.09
C ALA A 116 3.23 15.96 12.71
N ASP A 117 1.99 15.62 12.35
CA ASP A 117 1.38 14.32 12.66
C ASP A 117 1.23 13.49 11.37
N TRP A 118 2.37 12.99 10.89
CA TRP A 118 2.46 12.18 9.68
C TRP A 118 1.47 11.01 9.69
N ALA A 119 1.38 10.27 10.80
CA ALA A 119 0.48 9.13 10.88
C ALA A 119 -1.00 9.50 10.72
N HIS A 120 -1.41 10.65 11.28
CA HIS A 120 -2.78 11.12 11.09
C HIS A 120 -3.01 11.52 9.62
N HIS A 121 -2.04 12.19 9.01
CA HIS A 121 -2.10 12.57 7.60
C HIS A 121 -2.23 11.34 6.68
N GLU A 122 -1.38 10.33 6.85
CA GLU A 122 -1.40 9.11 6.04
C GLU A 122 -2.71 8.34 6.18
N ARG A 123 -3.23 8.17 7.40
CA ARG A 123 -4.54 7.52 7.60
C ARG A 123 -5.69 8.28 6.95
N LYS A 124 -5.64 9.62 6.96
CA LYS A 124 -6.66 10.44 6.30
C LYS A 124 -6.55 10.32 4.78
N ASN A 125 -5.32 10.21 4.26
CA ASN A 125 -5.09 9.99 2.85
C ASN A 125 -5.60 8.61 2.40
N ASP A 126 -5.30 7.55 3.14
CA ASP A 126 -5.78 6.19 2.87
C ASP A 126 -7.32 6.11 2.89
N ARG A 127 -7.97 6.81 3.83
CA ARG A 127 -9.44 6.92 3.87
C ARG A 127 -10.08 7.64 2.69
N LYS A 128 -9.34 8.49 1.97
CA LYS A 128 -9.87 9.18 0.77
C LYS A 128 -9.87 8.26 -0.45
N VAL A 129 -9.06 7.21 -0.45
CA VAL A 129 -8.98 6.26 -1.56
C VAL A 129 -10.29 5.46 -1.63
N PRO A 130 -11.02 5.48 -2.76
CA PRO A 130 -12.28 4.75 -2.88
C PRO A 130 -12.11 3.24 -2.68
N ALA A 131 -13.14 2.61 -2.10
CA ALA A 131 -13.18 1.17 -1.89
C ALA A 131 -12.97 0.40 -3.21
N PRO A 132 -12.23 -0.73 -3.21
CA PRO A 132 -11.78 -1.40 -4.43
C PRO A 132 -12.87 -2.30 -5.06
N LEU A 133 -14.10 -1.79 -5.20
CA LEU A 133 -15.23 -2.57 -5.71
C LEU A 133 -15.03 -2.96 -7.17
N PHE A 134 -14.60 -2.02 -8.02
CA PHE A 134 -14.37 -2.30 -9.43
C PHE A 134 -13.06 -3.08 -9.65
N SER A 135 -12.07 -2.85 -8.81
CA SER A 135 -10.82 -3.61 -8.81
C SER A 135 -11.09 -5.09 -8.49
N LEU A 136 -11.84 -5.37 -7.42
CA LEU A 136 -12.28 -6.72 -7.06
C LEU A 136 -13.12 -7.38 -8.15
N ALA A 137 -14.08 -6.65 -8.72
CA ALA A 137 -14.88 -7.16 -9.83
C ALA A 137 -13.98 -7.59 -11.00
N THR A 138 -12.96 -6.80 -11.34
CA THR A 138 -12.01 -7.12 -12.41
C THR A 138 -11.20 -8.38 -12.09
N PHE A 139 -10.70 -8.51 -10.85
CA PHE A 139 -9.96 -9.70 -10.40
C PHE A 139 -10.80 -10.98 -10.37
N ILE A 140 -12.12 -10.87 -10.22
CA ILE A 140 -13.04 -12.01 -10.29
C ILE A 140 -13.42 -12.34 -11.73
N LEU A 141 -13.69 -11.31 -12.55
CA LEU A 141 -14.19 -11.49 -13.91
C LEU A 141 -13.12 -12.05 -14.87
N LEU A 142 -11.84 -11.70 -14.68
CA LEU A 142 -10.75 -12.22 -15.51
C LEU A 142 -10.60 -13.75 -15.42
N PRO A 143 -10.41 -14.37 -14.23
CA PRO A 143 -10.33 -15.83 -14.14
C PRO A 143 -11.64 -16.52 -14.53
N ALA A 144 -12.80 -15.91 -14.26
CA ALA A 144 -14.08 -16.43 -14.74
C ALA A 144 -14.15 -16.45 -16.28
N THR A 145 -13.61 -15.43 -16.94
CA THR A 145 -13.47 -15.37 -18.40
C THR A 145 -12.58 -16.49 -18.93
N ALA A 146 -11.40 -16.69 -18.32
CA ALA A 146 -10.49 -17.76 -18.72
C ALA A 146 -11.11 -19.15 -18.52
N ALA A 147 -11.74 -19.39 -17.36
CA ALA A 147 -12.39 -20.66 -17.05
C ALA A 147 -13.56 -20.96 -18.00
N LEU A 148 -14.41 -19.96 -18.27
CA LEU A 148 -15.51 -20.12 -19.21
C LEU A 148 -14.99 -20.31 -20.64
N GLY A 149 -13.98 -19.57 -21.07
CA GLY A 149 -13.33 -19.75 -22.37
C GLY A 149 -12.79 -21.17 -22.56
N ALA A 150 -12.05 -21.68 -21.57
CA ALA A 150 -11.51 -23.05 -21.59
C ALA A 150 -12.64 -24.10 -21.61
N PHE A 151 -13.68 -23.92 -20.82
CA PHE A 151 -14.85 -24.80 -20.82
C PHE A 151 -15.53 -24.81 -22.20
N MET A 152 -15.73 -23.64 -22.81
CA MET A 152 -16.33 -23.52 -24.15
C MET A 152 -15.51 -24.20 -25.23
N THR A 153 -14.17 -24.20 -25.12
CA THR A 153 -13.30 -24.91 -26.07
C THR A 153 -13.30 -26.43 -25.88
N TRP A 154 -13.58 -26.91 -24.68
CA TRP A 154 -13.63 -28.34 -24.37
C TRP A 154 -15.01 -28.96 -24.64
N SER A 155 -16.08 -28.17 -24.52
CA SER A 155 -17.45 -28.59 -24.80
C SER A 155 -17.75 -28.59 -26.30
N ASP A 156 -18.55 -29.54 -26.78
CA ASP A 156 -19.07 -29.52 -28.14
C ASP A 156 -19.90 -28.24 -28.40
N PRO A 157 -19.69 -27.53 -29.53
CA PRO A 157 -20.35 -26.25 -29.81
C PRO A 157 -21.88 -26.33 -29.76
N ASP A 158 -22.44 -27.43 -30.29
CA ASP A 158 -23.89 -27.69 -30.35
C ASP A 158 -24.51 -28.07 -29.00
N SER A 159 -23.69 -28.45 -28.02
CA SER A 159 -24.14 -28.76 -26.66
C SER A 159 -24.31 -27.50 -25.79
N SER A 160 -23.74 -26.36 -26.20
CA SER A 160 -23.72 -25.14 -25.40
C SER A 160 -24.94 -24.25 -25.68
N SER A 161 -25.61 -23.76 -24.64
CA SER A 161 -26.76 -22.87 -24.83
C SER A 161 -26.35 -21.51 -25.43
N ARG A 162 -27.24 -20.88 -26.21
CA ARG A 162 -27.01 -19.54 -26.80
C ARG A 162 -26.71 -18.48 -25.73
N ILE A 163 -27.25 -18.65 -24.53
CA ILE A 163 -26.98 -17.80 -23.37
C ILE A 163 -25.51 -17.95 -22.94
N LEU A 164 -25.02 -19.16 -22.77
CA LEU A 164 -23.65 -19.42 -22.33
C LEU A 164 -22.62 -18.87 -23.33
N GLN A 165 -22.89 -19.02 -24.62
CA GLN A 165 -22.08 -18.43 -25.69
C GLN A 165 -22.04 -16.90 -25.60
N THR A 166 -23.19 -16.26 -25.39
CA THR A 166 -23.28 -14.80 -25.29
C THR A 166 -22.52 -14.30 -24.06
N VAL A 167 -22.67 -14.98 -22.92
CA VAL A 167 -21.93 -14.66 -21.69
C VAL A 167 -20.43 -14.76 -21.90
N SER A 168 -19.95 -15.79 -22.61
CA SER A 168 -18.51 -15.96 -22.88
C SER A 168 -17.87 -14.79 -23.65
N ILE A 169 -18.65 -14.11 -24.50
CA ILE A 169 -18.19 -12.95 -25.28
C ILE A 169 -18.25 -11.67 -24.43
N VAL A 170 -19.33 -11.50 -23.66
CA VAL A 170 -19.59 -10.27 -22.90
C VAL A 170 -18.73 -10.18 -21.62
N LEU A 171 -18.43 -11.30 -20.99
CA LEU A 171 -17.70 -11.36 -19.71
C LEU A 171 -16.30 -10.71 -19.75
N PRO A 172 -15.44 -10.98 -20.77
CA PRO A 172 -14.17 -10.27 -20.90
C PRO A 172 -14.32 -8.75 -21.05
N LEU A 173 -15.33 -8.29 -21.80
CA LEU A 173 -15.61 -6.86 -21.97
C LEU A 173 -16.05 -6.21 -20.65
N LEU A 174 -16.86 -6.90 -19.86
CA LEU A 174 -17.24 -6.44 -18.52
C LEU A 174 -16.02 -6.34 -17.59
N ALA A 175 -15.09 -7.31 -17.65
CA ALA A 175 -13.84 -7.25 -16.90
C ALA A 175 -13.01 -6.01 -17.31
N PHE A 176 -12.90 -5.75 -18.62
CA PHE A 176 -12.21 -4.57 -19.13
C PHE A 176 -12.83 -3.25 -18.65
N LEU A 177 -14.16 -3.11 -18.77
CA LEU A 177 -14.88 -1.90 -18.34
C LEU A 177 -14.79 -1.69 -16.83
N ALA A 178 -14.82 -2.77 -16.03
CA ALA A 178 -14.61 -2.70 -14.60
C ALA A 178 -13.22 -2.15 -14.26
N GLY A 179 -12.15 -2.64 -14.89
CA GLY A 179 -10.80 -2.14 -14.61
C GLY A 179 -10.61 -0.68 -15.04
N ARG A 180 -11.17 -0.27 -16.18
CA ARG A 180 -11.16 1.15 -16.61
C ARG A 180 -11.89 2.04 -15.60
N LYS A 181 -13.00 1.56 -15.03
CA LYS A 181 -13.74 2.28 -14.00
C LYS A 181 -13.00 2.32 -12.65
N ALA A 182 -12.26 1.27 -12.30
CA ALA A 182 -11.37 1.25 -11.14
C ALA A 182 -10.27 2.31 -11.26
N HIS A 183 -9.61 2.40 -12.42
CA HIS A 183 -8.61 3.43 -12.71
C HIS A 183 -9.19 4.84 -12.69
N ALA A 184 -10.34 5.06 -13.33
CA ALA A 184 -11.01 6.36 -13.34
C ALA A 184 -11.41 6.85 -11.94
N ARG A 185 -11.63 5.92 -11.00
CA ARG A 185 -11.93 6.24 -9.60
C ARG A 185 -10.70 6.32 -8.70
N GLN A 186 -9.50 6.02 -9.21
CA GLN A 186 -8.29 5.88 -8.41
C GLN A 186 -8.51 4.97 -7.18
N GLU A 187 -9.18 3.83 -7.40
CA GLU A 187 -9.37 2.83 -6.34
C GLU A 187 -8.02 2.28 -5.84
N ARG A 188 -8.01 1.75 -4.61
CA ARG A 188 -6.79 1.25 -3.94
C ARG A 188 -5.96 0.26 -4.76
N TRP A 189 -6.59 -0.50 -5.66
CA TRP A 189 -5.96 -1.52 -6.50
C TRP A 189 -6.15 -1.25 -8.00
N ALA A 190 -6.32 0.03 -8.36
CA ALA A 190 -6.58 0.47 -9.73
C ALA A 190 -5.51 0.00 -10.73
N GLU A 191 -4.23 0.10 -10.41
CA GLU A 191 -3.13 -0.30 -11.30
C GLU A 191 -3.19 -1.81 -11.62
N GLY A 192 -3.36 -2.64 -10.59
CA GLY A 192 -3.54 -4.09 -10.78
C GLY A 192 -4.79 -4.41 -11.59
N ALA A 193 -5.89 -3.71 -11.34
CA ALA A 193 -7.13 -3.87 -12.10
C ALA A 193 -6.97 -3.45 -13.56
N GLU A 194 -6.17 -2.43 -13.87
CA GLU A 194 -5.89 -2.00 -15.23
C GLU A 194 -5.11 -3.05 -16.02
N VAL A 195 -4.09 -3.66 -15.40
CA VAL A 195 -3.35 -4.80 -16.00
C VAL A 195 -4.31 -5.96 -16.29
N CYS A 196 -5.16 -6.33 -15.34
CA CYS A 196 -6.15 -7.39 -15.56
C CYS A 196 -7.17 -7.04 -16.66
N ALA A 197 -7.61 -5.80 -16.74
CA ALA A 197 -8.48 -5.32 -17.81
C ALA A 197 -7.81 -5.41 -19.18
N ALA A 198 -6.54 -5.01 -19.30
CA ALA A 198 -5.78 -5.14 -20.55
C ALA A 198 -5.70 -6.60 -21.02
N VAL A 199 -5.43 -7.54 -20.10
CA VAL A 199 -5.45 -8.98 -20.41
C VAL A 199 -6.84 -9.43 -20.87
N ALA A 200 -7.90 -9.02 -20.17
CA ALA A 200 -9.27 -9.37 -20.55
C ALA A 200 -9.64 -8.85 -21.95
N PHE A 201 -9.16 -7.66 -22.32
CA PHE A 201 -9.37 -7.08 -23.65
C PHE A 201 -8.63 -7.86 -24.73
N ILE A 202 -7.40 -8.32 -24.47
CA ILE A 202 -6.67 -9.19 -25.40
C ILE A 202 -7.45 -10.50 -25.61
N VAL A 203 -7.90 -11.13 -24.52
CA VAL A 203 -8.71 -12.37 -24.58
C VAL A 203 -10.00 -12.14 -25.38
N PHE A 204 -10.68 -11.01 -25.16
CA PHE A 204 -11.86 -10.61 -25.93
C PHE A 204 -11.59 -10.58 -27.43
N CYS A 205 -10.53 -9.87 -27.85
CA CYS A 205 -10.16 -9.77 -29.26
C CYS A 205 -9.81 -11.12 -29.87
N LEU A 206 -9.08 -11.97 -29.15
CA LEU A 206 -8.76 -13.33 -29.60
C LEU A 206 -10.03 -14.18 -29.78
N MET A 207 -10.96 -14.11 -28.83
CA MET A 207 -12.23 -14.85 -28.93
C MET A 207 -13.07 -14.38 -30.12
N LEU A 208 -13.13 -13.07 -30.38
CA LEU A 208 -13.80 -12.54 -31.58
C LEU A 208 -13.13 -13.02 -32.85
N LEU A 209 -11.79 -12.96 -32.92
CA LEU A 209 -11.04 -13.44 -34.08
C LEU A 209 -11.34 -14.92 -34.33
N ILE A 210 -11.15 -15.80 -33.34
CA ILE A 210 -11.40 -17.24 -33.50
C ILE A 210 -12.84 -17.51 -33.98
N ARG A 211 -13.83 -16.77 -33.47
CA ARG A 211 -15.23 -16.99 -33.80
C ARG A 211 -15.62 -16.47 -35.18
N PHE A 212 -15.11 -15.32 -35.60
CA PHE A 212 -15.55 -14.64 -36.83
C PHE A 212 -14.60 -14.86 -38.02
N LEU A 213 -13.37 -15.32 -37.79
CA LEU A 213 -12.40 -15.60 -38.86
C LEU A 213 -12.88 -16.68 -39.84
N PRO A 214 -13.48 -17.81 -39.42
CA PRO A 214 -13.97 -18.84 -40.35
C PRO A 214 -15.02 -18.29 -41.33
N SER A 215 -15.93 -17.44 -40.84
CA SER A 215 -16.99 -16.82 -41.63
C SER A 215 -16.47 -15.80 -42.65
N ALA A 216 -15.30 -15.18 -42.39
CA ALA A 216 -14.69 -14.21 -43.29
C ALA A 216 -14.00 -14.88 -44.49
N PHE A 217 -13.49 -16.10 -44.34
CA PHE A 217 -12.84 -16.85 -45.42
C PHE A 217 -13.86 -17.54 -46.36
N GLU A 218 -15.03 -17.96 -45.87
CA GLU A 218 -16.10 -18.52 -46.72
C GLU A 218 -16.76 -17.48 -47.64
N ALA A 219 -16.59 -16.18 -47.36
CA ALA A 219 -17.14 -15.09 -48.17
C ALA A 219 -16.31 -14.72 -49.41
N PHE A 220 -15.13 -15.34 -49.60
CA PHE A 220 -14.33 -15.20 -50.82
C PHE A 220 -14.58 -16.40 -51.74
N PRO A 221 -15.46 -16.27 -52.76
CA PRO A 221 -15.54 -17.29 -53.80
C PRO A 221 -14.22 -17.32 -54.59
N ASN A 222 -13.69 -18.53 -54.82
CA ASN A 222 -12.57 -18.77 -55.75
C ASN A 222 -12.88 -18.27 -57.16
#